data_AF-A0A6A3NCB1-F1
#
_entry.id   AF-A0A6A3NCB1-F1
#
_cell.length_a   1.000
_cell.length_b   1.000
_cell.length_c   1.000
_cell.angle_alpha   90.00
_cell.angle_beta   90.00
_cell.angle_gamma   90.00
#
_symmetry.space_group_name_H-M   'P 1'
#
loop_
_entity.id
_entity.type
_entity.pdbx_description
1 polymer ?
#
loop_
_entity_poly.entity_id
_entity_poly.type
_entity_poly.pdbx_seq_one_letter_code
_entity_poly.pdbx_strand_id
1 'polypeptide(L)'
;MARQRRIKARCPEYNMKTLQQVQEEQKAFKSIQAHELITFIGLLCARTLCPFREKMAKHWAVDAQGAVPKGTCGRYMARRRFEEIVRFLHFSDNHGPDARKYKTWKIKPIADTINTTFKRHRWGHRRRAFTHLELGNWKDYEVLPGVTGKKSRH
;
A
#
# COMPACT_ATOMS: atom_id res chain seq x y z
N MET A 1 18.98 -2.99 6.92
CA MET A 1 18.88 -3.04 8.40
C MET A 1 18.63 -1.69 9.10
N ALA A 2 19.03 -0.54 8.54
CA ALA A 2 18.86 0.78 9.21
C ALA A 2 17.41 1.11 9.63
N ARG A 3 16.40 0.75 8.82
CA ARG A 3 14.98 0.94 9.16
C ARG A 3 14.55 0.15 10.40
N GLN A 4 14.95 -1.11 10.51
CA GLN A 4 14.57 -1.95 11.65
C GLN A 4 15.22 -1.48 12.95
N ARG A 5 16.47 -0.99 12.88
CA ARG A 5 17.14 -0.34 14.02
C ARG A 5 16.39 0.89 14.50
N ARG A 6 15.91 1.74 13.58
CA ARG A 6 15.07 2.91 13.92
C ARG A 6 13.73 2.52 14.56
N ILE A 7 13.13 1.41 14.13
CA ILE A 7 11.88 0.89 14.71
C ILE A 7 12.14 0.36 16.13
N LYS A 8 13.22 -0.41 16.35
CA LYS A 8 13.61 -0.90 17.67
C LYS A 8 13.93 0.25 18.65
N ALA A 9 14.54 1.33 18.15
CA ALA A 9 14.77 2.53 18.96
C ALA A 9 13.47 3.23 19.39
N ARG A 10 12.42 3.19 18.55
CA ARG A 10 11.10 3.77 18.87
C ARG A 10 10.22 2.83 19.69
N CYS A 11 10.38 1.52 19.51
CA CYS A 11 9.61 0.46 20.16
C CYS A 11 10.58 -0.62 20.67
N PRO A 12 11.02 -0.56 21.94
CA PRO A 12 12.02 -1.47 22.50
C PRO A 12 11.61 -2.95 22.42
N GLU A 13 10.31 -3.21 22.49
CA GLU A 13 9.67 -4.53 22.40
C GLU A 13 9.70 -5.14 20.98
N TYR A 14 10.10 -4.36 19.97
CA TYR A 14 10.18 -4.85 18.59
C TYR A 14 11.33 -5.84 18.41
N ASN A 15 10.96 -7.11 18.23
CA ASN A 15 11.89 -8.16 17.84
C ASN A 15 12.36 -7.97 16.40
N MET A 16 13.64 -7.62 16.23
CA MET A 16 14.27 -7.47 14.93
C MET A 16 14.50 -8.83 14.28
N LYS A 17 14.01 -8.99 13.04
CA LYS A 17 14.26 -10.19 12.25
C LYS A 17 15.70 -10.22 11.76
N THR A 18 16.33 -11.39 11.81
CA THR A 18 17.67 -11.59 11.23
C THR A 18 17.60 -11.59 9.69
N LEU A 19 18.74 -11.40 9.03
CA LEU A 19 18.79 -11.47 7.55
C LEU A 19 18.34 -12.84 7.03
N GLN A 20 18.74 -13.91 7.74
CA GLN A 20 18.35 -15.28 7.41
C GLN A 20 16.83 -15.47 7.50
N GLN A 21 16.19 -15.00 8.57
CA GLN A 21 14.73 -15.05 8.71
C GLN A 21 14.01 -14.28 7.60
N VAL A 22 14.52 -13.11 7.19
CA VAL A 22 13.94 -12.35 6.07
C VAL A 22 14.11 -13.10 4.75
N GLN A 23 15.24 -13.75 4.52
CA GLN A 23 15.49 -14.56 3.33
C GLN A 23 14.61 -15.82 3.31
N GLU A 24 14.42 -16.48 4.45
CA GLU A 24 13.51 -17.61 4.59
C GLU A 24 12.06 -17.20 4.32
N GLU A 25 11.61 -16.06 4.85
CA GLU A 25 10.28 -15.50 4.52
C GLU A 25 10.13 -15.22 3.03
N GLN A 26 11.18 -14.71 2.38
CA GLN A 26 11.18 -14.48 0.93
C GLN A 26 11.13 -15.79 0.14
N LYS A 27 11.85 -16.82 0.58
CA LYS A 27 11.82 -18.15 -0.05
C LYS A 27 10.50 -18.88 0.18
N ALA A 28 9.90 -18.70 1.35
CA ALA A 28 8.61 -19.28 1.72
C ALA A 28 7.43 -18.54 1.08
N PHE A 29 7.66 -17.36 0.48
CA PHE A 29 6.63 -16.59 -0.18
C PHE A 29 6.10 -17.34 -1.42
N LYS A 30 4.82 -17.71 -1.36
CA LYS A 30 4.12 -18.31 -2.50
C LYS A 30 3.90 -17.25 -3.57
N SER A 31 4.14 -17.61 -4.83
CA SER A 31 3.85 -16.77 -5.99
C SER A 31 2.41 -16.24 -5.94
N ILE A 32 2.24 -14.96 -6.26
CA ILE A 32 0.92 -14.32 -6.25
C ILE A 32 0.16 -14.77 -7.49
N GLN A 33 -1.02 -15.34 -7.30
CA GLN A 33 -1.88 -15.76 -8.40
C GLN A 33 -2.69 -14.58 -8.95
N ALA A 34 -3.07 -14.65 -10.23
CA ALA A 34 -3.82 -13.56 -10.87
C ALA A 34 -5.15 -13.26 -10.15
N HIS A 35 -5.90 -14.28 -9.72
CA HIS A 35 -7.14 -14.11 -8.98
C HIS A 35 -6.93 -13.45 -7.60
N GLU A 36 -5.79 -13.72 -6.94
CA GLU A 36 -5.45 -13.07 -5.67
C GLU A 36 -5.20 -11.57 -5.87
N LEU A 37 -4.55 -11.17 -6.97
CA LEU A 37 -4.37 -9.75 -7.30
C LEU A 37 -5.71 -9.05 -7.57
N ILE A 38 -6.64 -9.70 -8.26
CA ILE A 38 -7.98 -9.15 -8.50
C ILE A 38 -8.70 -8.93 -7.16
N THR A 39 -8.70 -9.94 -6.29
CA THR A 39 -9.29 -9.83 -4.95
C THR A 39 -8.61 -8.74 -4.12
N PHE A 40 -7.28 -8.66 -4.16
CA PHE A 40 -6.51 -7.63 -3.47
C PHE A 40 -6.89 -6.22 -3.92
N ILE A 41 -6.95 -5.97 -5.23
CA ILE A 41 -7.39 -4.69 -5.80
C ILE A 41 -8.84 -4.40 -5.41
N GLY A 42 -9.72 -5.40 -5.46
CA GLY A 42 -11.12 -5.28 -5.02
C GLY A 42 -11.25 -4.85 -3.56
N LEU A 43 -10.42 -5.39 -2.66
CA LEU A 43 -10.38 -4.97 -1.25
C LEU A 43 -9.88 -3.53 -1.07
N LEU A 44 -8.92 -3.09 -1.88
CA LEU A 44 -8.48 -1.68 -1.88
C LEU A 44 -9.60 -0.74 -2.35
N CYS A 45 -10.33 -1.10 -3.40
CA CYS A 45 -11.49 -0.35 -3.88
C CYS A 45 -12.63 -0.33 -2.85
N ALA A 46 -12.89 -1.46 -2.18
CA ALA A 46 -13.90 -1.50 -1.11
C ALA A 46 -13.57 -0.52 0.02
N ARG A 47 -12.28 -0.36 0.37
CA ARG A 47 -11.84 0.64 1.36
C ARG A 47 -12.01 2.08 0.87
N THR A 48 -11.82 2.37 -0.42
CA THR A 48 -12.02 3.74 -0.92
C THR A 48 -13.50 4.12 -0.95
N LEU A 49 -14.39 3.16 -1.19
CA LEU A 49 -15.84 3.36 -1.19
C LEU A 49 -16.43 3.45 0.22
N CYS A 50 -15.90 2.70 1.18
CA CYS A 50 -16.27 2.79 2.58
C CYS A 50 -15.13 3.44 3.37
N PRO A 51 -15.12 4.78 3.55
CA PRO A 51 -14.08 5.50 4.27
C PRO A 51 -14.18 5.19 5.78
N PHE A 52 -13.75 3.99 6.14
CA PHE A 52 -13.62 3.57 7.52
C PHE A 52 -12.32 4.18 8.05
N ARG A 53 -12.43 5.09 9.02
CA ARG A 53 -11.29 5.83 9.62
C ARG A 53 -10.33 4.94 10.42
N GLU A 54 -10.54 3.63 10.40
CA GLU A 54 -9.72 2.71 11.16
C GLU A 54 -8.60 2.06 10.33
N LYS A 55 -7.67 1.45 11.08
CA LYS A 55 -6.53 0.71 10.51
C LYS A 55 -7.01 -0.42 9.62
N MET A 56 -6.29 -0.65 8.52
CA MET A 56 -6.61 -1.71 7.54
C MET A 56 -6.82 -3.09 8.19
N ALA A 57 -5.99 -3.41 9.19
CA ALA A 57 -6.07 -4.65 9.94
C ALA A 57 -7.44 -4.92 10.59
N LYS A 58 -8.18 -3.86 10.98
CA LYS A 58 -9.48 -4.00 11.65
C LYS A 58 -10.58 -4.49 10.71
N HIS A 59 -10.41 -4.41 9.38
CA HIS A 59 -11.37 -5.01 8.45
C HIS A 59 -11.39 -6.55 8.48
N TRP A 60 -10.39 -7.16 9.12
CA TRP A 60 -10.33 -8.59 9.42
C TRP A 60 -10.71 -8.93 10.87
N ALA A 61 -11.05 -7.94 11.69
CA ALA A 61 -11.56 -8.19 13.03
C ALA A 61 -12.94 -8.86 12.93
N VAL A 62 -13.15 -9.83 13.82
CA VAL A 62 -14.43 -10.55 13.95
C VAL A 62 -15.40 -9.80 14.87
N ASP A 63 -14.88 -8.82 15.62
CA ASP A 63 -15.68 -7.95 16.48
C ASP A 63 -16.50 -6.98 15.62
N ALA A 64 -17.80 -6.91 15.89
CA ALA A 64 -18.65 -5.93 15.22
C ALA A 64 -18.43 -4.55 15.84
N GLN A 65 -17.95 -3.59 15.04
CA GLN A 65 -17.99 -2.18 15.38
C GLN A 65 -19.11 -1.50 14.57
N GLY A 66 -20.25 -1.23 15.22
CA GLY A 66 -21.39 -0.53 14.60
C GLY A 66 -22.10 -1.34 13.50
N ALA A 67 -22.49 -0.69 12.42
CA ALA A 67 -23.26 -1.28 11.30
C ALA A 67 -22.39 -2.01 10.25
N VAL A 68 -21.08 -2.17 10.49
CA VAL A 68 -20.18 -2.83 9.54
C VAL A 68 -20.26 -4.35 9.72
N PRO A 69 -20.60 -5.13 8.67
CA PRO A 69 -20.66 -6.58 8.78
C PRO A 69 -19.29 -7.17 9.17
N LYS A 70 -19.31 -8.10 10.12
CA LYS A 70 -18.13 -8.80 10.64
C LYS A 70 -17.36 -9.51 9.52
N GLY A 71 -16.03 -9.37 9.54
CA GLY A 71 -15.11 -10.22 8.78
C GLY A 71 -15.28 -10.18 7.25
N THR A 72 -15.85 -9.12 6.66
CA THR A 72 -16.11 -9.05 5.21
C THR A 72 -14.84 -9.27 4.39
N CYS A 73 -13.71 -8.66 4.77
CA CYS A 73 -12.45 -8.87 4.04
C CYS A 73 -11.89 -10.28 4.24
N GLY A 74 -12.08 -10.87 5.43
CA GLY A 74 -11.65 -12.22 5.75
C GLY A 74 -12.31 -13.31 4.91
N ARG A 75 -13.52 -13.06 4.38
CA ARG A 75 -14.21 -13.99 3.47
C ARG A 75 -13.53 -14.11 2.11
N TYR A 76 -12.89 -13.05 1.64
CA TYR A 76 -12.27 -13.00 0.31
C TYR A 76 -10.78 -13.30 0.34
N MET A 77 -10.07 -12.85 1.38
CA MET A 77 -8.63 -13.07 1.52
C MET A 77 -8.23 -13.05 2.99
N ALA A 78 -7.39 -14.00 3.42
CA ALA A 78 -6.87 -14.00 4.78
C ALA A 78 -5.97 -12.77 5.03
N ARG A 79 -6.05 -12.19 6.24
CA ARG A 79 -5.26 -11.00 6.62
C ARG A 79 -3.77 -11.18 6.36
N ARG A 80 -3.23 -12.33 6.76
CA ARG A 80 -1.81 -12.67 6.59
C ARG A 80 -1.42 -12.65 5.11
N ARG A 81 -2.25 -13.23 4.23
CA ARG A 81 -1.98 -13.26 2.78
C ARG A 81 -2.02 -11.85 2.18
N PHE A 82 -2.97 -11.02 2.61
CA PHE A 82 -3.03 -9.61 2.21
C PHE A 82 -1.74 -8.86 2.61
N GLU A 83 -1.31 -9.00 3.86
CA GLU A 83 -0.07 -8.36 4.35
C GLU A 83 1.18 -8.86 3.62
N GLU A 84 1.24 -10.15 3.27
CA GLU A 84 2.30 -10.73 2.44
C GLU A 84 2.33 -10.12 1.03
N ILE A 85 1.16 -9.99 0.38
CA ILE A 85 1.05 -9.33 -0.93
C ILE A 85 1.49 -7.87 -0.83
N VAL A 86 1.01 -7.10 0.15
CA VAL A 86 1.45 -5.70 0.35
C VAL A 86 2.97 -5.59 0.50
N ARG A 87 3.59 -6.56 1.19
CA ARG A 87 5.02 -6.53 1.50
C ARG A 87 5.90 -6.91 0.30
N PHE A 88 5.47 -7.86 -0.52
CA PHE A 88 6.29 -8.46 -1.58
C PHE A 88 5.85 -8.09 -3.00
N LEU A 89 4.75 -7.35 -3.16
CA LEU A 89 4.32 -6.84 -4.46
C LEU A 89 5.34 -5.82 -5.00
N HIS A 90 6.02 -6.20 -6.08
CA HIS A 90 7.00 -5.38 -6.77
C HIS A 90 6.66 -5.31 -8.26
N PHE A 91 6.73 -4.10 -8.82
CA PHE A 91 6.43 -3.86 -10.24
C PHE A 91 7.68 -3.67 -11.10
N SER A 92 8.86 -3.61 -10.49
CA SER A 92 10.12 -3.36 -11.19
C SER A 92 11.28 -4.00 -10.45
N ASP A 93 12.27 -4.48 -11.20
CA ASP A 93 13.51 -5.00 -10.63
C ASP A 93 14.40 -3.83 -10.18
N ASN A 94 14.85 -3.89 -8.92
CA ASN A 94 15.73 -2.89 -8.33
C ASN A 94 17.13 -2.87 -8.96
N HIS A 95 17.53 -3.92 -9.68
CA HIS A 95 18.82 -4.02 -10.37
C HIS A 95 18.74 -3.68 -11.87
N GLY A 96 17.56 -3.23 -12.33
CA GLY A 96 17.39 -2.80 -13.72
C GLY A 96 18.34 -1.65 -14.08
N PRO A 97 18.78 -1.55 -15.34
CA PRO A 97 19.76 -0.55 -15.79
C PRO A 97 19.29 0.89 -15.52
N ASP A 98 17.98 1.12 -15.62
CA ASP A 98 17.34 2.42 -15.41
C ASP A 98 16.95 2.70 -13.96
N ALA A 99 17.18 1.77 -13.02
CA ALA A 99 16.80 1.93 -11.62
C ALA A 99 17.51 3.10 -10.95
N ARG A 100 18.74 3.40 -11.38
CA ARG A 100 19.50 4.57 -10.91
C ARG A 100 19.09 5.87 -11.60
N LYS A 101 18.48 5.79 -12.77
CA LYS A 101 18.11 6.93 -13.61
C LYS A 101 16.80 7.58 -13.17
N TYR A 102 15.80 6.77 -12.79
CA TYR A 102 14.47 7.28 -12.43
C TYR A 102 14.18 7.13 -10.94
N LYS A 103 13.91 8.26 -10.26
CA LYS A 103 13.50 8.27 -8.84
C LYS A 103 12.21 7.48 -8.58
N THR A 104 11.33 7.39 -9.58
CA THR A 104 10.04 6.67 -9.54
C THR A 104 10.12 5.28 -10.18
N TRP A 105 11.32 4.72 -10.40
CA TRP A 105 11.53 3.44 -11.09
C TRP A 105 10.57 2.33 -10.62
N LYS A 106 10.39 2.20 -9.30
CA LYS A 106 9.56 1.16 -8.66
C LYS A 106 8.10 1.13 -9.09
N ILE A 107 7.56 2.24 -9.59
CA ILE A 107 6.16 2.36 -10.04
C ILE A 107 6.07 2.70 -11.53
N LYS A 108 7.21 2.91 -12.20
CA LYS A 108 7.26 3.39 -13.57
C LYS A 108 6.52 2.49 -14.56
N PRO A 109 6.66 1.15 -14.53
CA PRO A 109 5.94 0.27 -15.44
C PRO A 109 4.41 0.44 -15.33
N ILE A 110 3.87 0.49 -14.11
CA ILE A 110 2.44 0.70 -13.91
C ILE A 110 2.02 2.09 -14.36
N ALA A 111 2.78 3.13 -14.02
CA ALA A 111 2.45 4.49 -14.43
C ALA A 111 2.43 4.62 -15.96
N ASP A 112 3.38 3.99 -16.66
CA ASP A 112 3.45 3.98 -18.12
C ASP A 112 2.29 3.19 -18.73
N THR A 113 1.94 2.02 -18.18
CA THR A 113 0.77 1.25 -18.61
C THR A 113 -0.52 2.05 -18.45
N ILE A 114 -0.75 2.64 -17.27
CA ILE A 114 -1.92 3.47 -16.99
C ILE A 114 -1.99 4.66 -17.95
N ASN A 115 -0.89 5.39 -18.14
CA ASN A 115 -0.86 6.53 -19.06
C ASN A 115 -1.14 6.11 -20.51
N THR A 116 -0.61 4.97 -20.94
CA THR A 116 -0.80 4.46 -22.30
C THR A 116 -2.24 4.00 -22.53
N THR A 117 -2.82 3.27 -21.59
CA THR A 117 -4.22 2.83 -21.69
C THR A 117 -5.18 4.02 -21.64
N PHE A 118 -4.98 4.98 -20.74
CA PHE A 118 -5.80 6.20 -20.70
C PHE A 118 -5.72 7.00 -22.01
N LYS A 119 -4.52 7.16 -22.59
CA LYS A 119 -4.36 7.86 -23.88
C LYS A 119 -5.08 7.13 -25.01
N ARG A 120 -5.00 5.80 -25.03
CA ARG A 120 -5.65 4.96 -26.06
C ARG A 120 -7.19 4.98 -25.96
N HIS A 121 -7.74 5.01 -24.76
CA HIS A 121 -9.19 4.90 -24.54
C HIS A 121 -9.91 6.26 -24.38
N ARG A 122 -9.17 7.38 -24.31
CA ARG A 122 -9.78 8.71 -24.21
C ARG A 122 -10.11 9.26 -25.60
N TRP A 123 -11.39 9.36 -25.89
CA TRP A 123 -11.92 10.05 -27.08
C TRP A 123 -11.73 11.57 -26.94
N GLY A 124 -11.31 12.23 -28.03
CA GLY A 124 -10.80 13.58 -28.04
C GLY A 124 -11.77 14.64 -27.52
N HIS A 125 -11.59 15.07 -26.28
CA HIS A 125 -12.20 16.30 -25.78
C HIS A 125 -11.34 17.51 -26.17
N ARG A 126 -12.00 18.52 -26.76
CA ARG A 126 -11.40 19.74 -27.34
C ARG A 126 -10.77 20.70 -26.31
N ARG A 127 -11.00 20.48 -25.00
CA ARG A 127 -10.40 21.27 -23.91
C ARG A 127 -9.79 20.34 -22.87
N ARG A 128 -8.54 20.64 -22.47
CA ARG A 128 -7.81 19.95 -21.42
C ARG A 128 -7.63 20.91 -20.25
N ALA A 129 -8.17 20.55 -19.10
CA ALA A 129 -7.85 21.20 -17.84
C ALA A 129 -6.65 20.47 -17.21
N PHE A 130 -5.62 21.23 -16.85
CA PHE A 130 -4.48 20.73 -16.09
C PHE A 130 -4.56 21.35 -14.69
N THR A 131 -4.69 20.50 -13.69
CA THR A 131 -4.69 20.88 -12.28
C THR A 131 -3.66 20.05 -11.54
N HIS A 132 -3.00 20.65 -10.55
CA HIS A 132 -2.08 19.93 -9.69
C HIS A 132 -2.84 19.14 -8.63
N LEU A 133 -2.47 17.87 -8.41
CA LEU A 133 -2.98 17.05 -7.33
C LEU A 133 -1.80 16.57 -6.48
N GLU A 134 -1.76 17.00 -5.23
CA GLU A 134 -0.82 16.48 -4.23
C GLU A 134 -1.32 15.13 -3.72
N LEU A 135 -0.50 14.09 -3.85
CA LEU A 135 -0.76 12.81 -3.19
C LEU A 135 -0.10 12.84 -1.81
N GLY A 136 -0.93 12.94 -0.76
CA GLY A 136 -0.45 12.88 0.62
C GLY A 136 0.27 11.56 0.92
N ASN A 137 1.29 11.60 1.77
CA ASN A 137 1.95 10.38 2.21
C ASN A 137 1.05 9.69 3.23
N TRP A 138 0.74 8.41 3.03
CA TRP A 138 -0.11 7.64 3.95
C TRP A 138 0.39 7.66 5.41
N LYS A 139 1.71 7.86 5.61
CA LYS A 139 2.32 8.02 6.94
C LYS A 139 1.90 9.30 7.66
N ASP A 140 1.47 10.33 6.95
CA ASP A 140 0.97 11.58 7.53
C ASP A 140 -0.44 11.39 8.13
N TYR A 141 -1.13 10.31 7.74
CA TYR A 141 -2.46 9.94 8.23
C TYR A 141 -2.41 8.93 9.39
N GLU A 142 -1.23 8.52 9.86
CA GLU A 142 -1.05 7.71 11.08
C GLU A 142 -0.88 8.57 12.36
N VAL A 143 -1.16 9.88 12.30
CA VAL A 143 -1.21 10.72 13.49
C VAL A 143 -2.53 10.49 14.21
N LEU A 144 -2.44 9.87 15.38
CA LEU A 144 -3.54 9.64 16.33
C LEU A 144 -4.31 10.95 16.63
N PRO A 145 -5.62 10.87 16.93
CA PRO A 145 -6.42 12.04 17.26
C PRO A 145 -5.96 12.60 18.61
N GLY A 146 -5.65 13.90 18.68
CA GLY A 146 -5.51 14.57 19.98
C GLY A 146 -4.43 15.64 20.13
N VAL A 147 -3.69 16.05 19.10
CA VAL A 147 -2.78 17.22 19.24
C VAL A 147 -3.03 18.23 18.13
N THR A 148 -3.89 19.20 18.42
CA THR A 148 -3.95 20.47 17.70
C THR A 148 -2.62 21.20 17.87
N GLY A 149 -1.76 21.10 16.87
CA GLY A 149 -0.55 21.91 16.77
C GLY A 149 -0.45 22.49 15.37
N LYS A 150 -0.95 23.71 15.18
CA LYS A 150 -0.70 24.53 13.99
C LYS A 150 0.80 24.56 13.73
N LYS A 151 1.28 23.94 12.65
CA LYS A 151 2.60 24.26 12.10
C LYS A 151 2.42 25.38 11.09
N SER A 152 2.69 26.60 11.57
CA SER A 152 2.97 27.77 10.74
C SER A 152 4.12 27.45 9.80
N ARG A 153 3.96 27.79 8.51
CA ARG A 153 5.05 27.80 7.53
C ARG A 153 5.82 29.10 7.71
N HIS A 154 7.12 28.98 7.96
CA HIS A 154 8.13 29.89 7.42
C HIS A 154 9.04 29.06 6.54
#